data_AF-A0A7Y1T5I7-F1
#
_entry.id   AF-A0A7Y1T5I7-F1
#
_cell.length_a   1.000
_cell.length_b   1.000
_cell.length_c   1.000
_cell.angle_alpha   90.00
_cell.angle_beta   90.00
_cell.angle_gamma   90.00
#
_symmetry.space_group_name_H-M   'P 1'
#
loop_
_entity.id
_entity.type
_entity.pdbx_description
1 polymer ?
#
loop_
_entity_poly.entity_id
_entity_poly.type
_entity_poly.pdbx_seq_one_letter_code
_entity_poly.pdbx_strand_id
1 'polypeptide(L)'
;MNCKNCDSQLTTANNYCSNCGAKRIRHRLKPSVLLHQINEQFLSIDNRFLITFIDLFRAPEKVINGYINGTRKKYIDVLQYLAIALTLVGIQVFLMNSFFNEELESSFDLLKSFESDPLEGSNDKKNPFQFDINSFNEIN
;
A
#
# COMPACT_ATOMS: atom_id res chain seq x y z
N MET A 1 3.34 -22.14 25.68
CA MET A 1 2.82 -20.96 24.93
C MET A 1 2.52 -21.38 23.51
N ASN A 2 1.62 -20.72 22.80
CA ASN A 2 1.27 -21.08 21.42
C ASN A 2 2.05 -20.23 20.40
N CYS A 3 2.33 -20.78 19.22
CA CYS A 3 3.00 -20.08 18.14
C CYS A 3 2.05 -19.08 17.46
N LYS A 4 2.43 -17.80 17.35
CA LYS A 4 1.59 -16.77 16.70
C LYS A 4 1.41 -16.91 15.17
N ASN A 5 1.97 -17.96 14.58
CA ASN A 5 1.90 -18.21 13.13
C ASN A 5 1.10 -19.47 12.78
N CYS A 6 1.20 -20.54 13.58
CA CYS A 6 0.49 -21.80 13.33
C CYS A 6 -0.27 -22.33 14.55
N ASP A 7 -0.33 -21.54 15.62
CA ASP A 7 -0.99 -21.83 16.89
C ASP A 7 -0.56 -23.13 17.60
N SER A 8 0.47 -23.81 17.09
CA SER A 8 1.01 -25.02 17.68
C SER A 8 1.67 -24.74 19.03
N GLN A 9 1.62 -25.72 19.92
CA GLN A 9 2.26 -25.65 21.24
C GLN A 9 3.78 -25.52 21.09
N LEU A 10 4.37 -24.49 21.70
CA LEU A 10 5.81 -24.24 21.71
C LEU A 10 6.42 -24.72 23.02
N THR A 11 7.42 -25.59 22.92
CA THR A 11 8.33 -25.95 24.01
C THR A 11 9.21 -24.75 24.37
N THR A 12 9.37 -24.47 25.66
CA THR A 12 10.05 -23.26 26.17
C THR A 12 11.53 -23.15 25.80
N ALA A 13 12.20 -24.29 25.54
CA ALA A 13 13.62 -24.36 25.21
C ALA A 13 13.99 -23.86 23.81
N ASN A 14 13.09 -23.96 22.83
CA ASN A 14 13.43 -23.72 21.43
C ASN A 14 13.27 -22.24 21.04
N ASN A 15 14.18 -21.72 20.22
CA ASN A 15 14.14 -20.36 19.65
C ASN A 15 13.26 -20.27 18.39
N TYR A 16 12.95 -21.41 17.77
CA TYR A 16 12.15 -21.52 16.56
C TYR A 16 11.00 -22.51 16.78
N CYS A 17 9.90 -22.33 16.06
CA CYS A 17 8.80 -23.28 16.05
C CYS A 17 9.16 -24.49 15.19
N SER A 18 9.05 -25.72 15.71
CA SER A 18 9.32 -26.93 14.93
C SER A 18 8.31 -27.18 13.80
N ASN A 19 7.08 -26.68 13.92
CA ASN A 19 6.03 -26.88 12.93
C ASN A 19 6.13 -25.87 11.77
N CYS A 20 6.25 -24.57 12.08
CA CYS A 20 6.26 -23.53 11.05
C CYS A 20 7.63 -22.90 10.79
N GLY A 21 8.66 -23.16 11.61
CA GLY A 21 9.98 -22.52 11.49
C GLY A 21 10.03 -21.05 11.92
N ALA A 22 8.94 -20.47 12.42
CA ALA A 22 8.94 -19.08 12.84
C ALA A 22 9.83 -18.86 14.08
N LYS A 23 10.67 -17.82 14.04
CA LYS A 23 11.48 -17.38 15.18
C LYS A 23 10.58 -16.84 16.29
N ARG A 24 10.83 -17.25 17.53
CA ARG A 24 10.11 -16.75 18.69
C ARG A 24 10.54 -15.32 19.00
N ILE A 25 9.58 -14.40 18.95
CA ILE A 25 9.78 -13.00 19.32
C ILE A 25 9.68 -12.90 20.85
N ARG A 26 10.81 -12.62 21.51
CA ARG A 26 10.89 -12.41 22.97
C ARG A 26 10.84 -10.94 23.37
N HIS A 27 11.03 -10.03 22.41
CA HIS A 27 11.17 -8.59 22.64
C HIS A 27 10.19 -7.84 21.75
N ARG A 28 9.68 -6.70 22.21
CA ARG A 28 8.85 -5.81 21.41
C ARG A 28 9.61 -5.37 20.15
N LEU A 29 8.87 -5.15 19.05
CA LEU A 29 9.41 -4.66 17.79
C LEU A 29 10.16 -3.33 18.05
N LYS A 30 11.47 -3.30 17.77
CA LYS A 30 12.29 -2.09 17.79
C LYS A 30 12.70 -1.74 16.35
N PRO A 31 12.75 -0.45 15.96
CA PRO A 31 13.18 -0.05 14.63
C PRO A 31 14.55 -0.60 14.23
N SER A 32 15.49 -0.68 15.18
CA SER A 32 16.81 -1.29 15.00
C SER A 32 16.77 -2.76 14.57
N VAL A 33 15.78 -3.53 15.04
CA VAL A 33 15.62 -4.94 14.64
C VAL A 33 15.15 -5.03 13.19
N LEU A 34 14.30 -4.11 12.74
CA LEU A 34 13.81 -4.06 11.35
C LEU A 34 14.97 -3.75 10.39
N LEU A 35 15.82 -2.79 10.74
CA LEU A 35 17.01 -2.44 9.94
C LEU A 35 18.00 -3.61 9.82
N HIS A 36 18.09 -4.49 10.82
CA HIS A 36 18.97 -5.65 10.73
C HIS A 36 18.46 -6.71 9.75
N GLN A 37 17.15 -6.77 9.51
CA GLN A 37 16.51 -7.75 8.62
C GLN A 37 16.65 -7.39 7.14
N ILE A 38 16.88 -6.10 6.86
CA ILE A 38 17.16 -5.55 5.53
C ILE A 38 18.32 -6.31 4.87
N ASN A 39 19.47 -6.44 5.54
CA ASN A 39 20.67 -7.07 4.96
C ASN A 39 20.52 -8.57 4.66
N GLU A 40 19.60 -9.28 5.32
CA GLU A 40 19.47 -10.74 5.20
C GLU A 40 18.48 -11.17 4.10
N GLN A 41 17.57 -10.29 3.66
CA GLN A 41 16.36 -10.73 2.95
C GLN A 41 15.93 -9.80 1.79
N PHE A 42 16.85 -9.34 0.96
CA PHE A 42 16.50 -8.37 -0.09
C PHE A 42 15.93 -8.97 -1.39
N LEU A 43 16.21 -10.23 -1.73
CA LEU A 43 15.86 -10.79 -3.06
C LEU A 43 15.06 -12.11 -3.02
N SER A 44 14.50 -12.51 -1.88
CA SER A 44 13.61 -13.68 -1.84
C SER A 44 12.16 -13.26 -2.15
N ILE A 45 11.82 -13.15 -3.44
CA ILE A 45 10.42 -13.04 -3.87
C ILE A 45 9.82 -14.45 -3.88
N ASP A 46 8.99 -14.74 -2.87
CA ASP A 46 8.30 -16.02 -2.71
C ASP A 46 6.77 -15.86 -2.92
N ASN A 47 6.02 -16.98 -2.92
CA ASN A 47 4.54 -16.98 -2.90
C ASN A 47 3.91 -16.10 -1.80
N ARG A 48 4.66 -15.79 -0.74
CA ARG A 48 4.24 -14.88 0.33
C ARG A 48 3.95 -13.47 -0.17
N PHE A 49 4.62 -13.03 -1.24
CA PHE A 49 4.34 -11.74 -1.86
C PHE A 49 2.91 -11.68 -2.40
N LEU A 50 2.50 -12.68 -3.20
CA LEU A 50 1.15 -12.73 -3.78
C LEU A 50 0.06 -12.82 -2.70
N ILE A 51 0.29 -13.64 -1.67
CA ILE A 51 -0.62 -13.74 -0.52
C ILE A 51 -0.75 -12.37 0.16
N THR A 52 0.37 -11.69 0.41
CA THR A 52 0.35 -10.38 1.06
C THR A 52 -0.33 -9.34 0.19
N PHE A 53 -0.04 -9.32 -1.11
CA PHE A 53 -0.67 -8.42 -2.06
C PHE A 53 -2.20 -8.57 -2.02
N ILE A 54 -2.70 -9.79 -2.21
CA ILE A 54 -4.16 -10.06 -2.20
C ILE A 54 -4.78 -9.73 -0.84
N ASP A 55 -4.17 -10.18 0.27
CA ASP A 55 -4.70 -9.95 1.61
C ASP A 55 -4.64 -8.48 2.02
N LEU A 56 -3.69 -7.70 1.52
CA LEU A 56 -3.61 -6.27 1.80
C LEU A 56 -4.76 -5.51 1.12
N PHE A 57 -5.18 -5.92 -0.08
CA PHE A 57 -6.37 -5.36 -0.73
C PHE A 57 -7.67 -5.87 -0.13
N ARG A 58 -7.74 -7.15 0.27
CA ARG A 58 -8.99 -7.77 0.74
C ARG A 58 -9.25 -7.58 2.24
N ALA A 59 -8.21 -7.61 3.07
CA ALA A 59 -8.29 -7.60 4.53
C ALA A 59 -7.00 -7.01 5.16
N PRO A 60 -6.71 -5.71 4.94
CA PRO A 60 -5.45 -5.09 5.38
C PRO A 60 -5.21 -5.21 6.88
N GLU A 61 -6.28 -5.15 7.67
CA GLU A 61 -6.23 -5.28 9.13
C GLU A 61 -5.58 -6.60 9.58
N LYS A 62 -5.86 -7.71 8.88
CA LYS A 62 -5.29 -9.03 9.20
C LYS A 62 -3.78 -9.08 8.95
N VAL A 63 -3.32 -8.43 7.90
CA VAL A 63 -1.90 -8.34 7.54
C VAL A 63 -1.15 -7.51 8.58
N ILE A 64 -1.67 -6.31 8.87
CA ILE A 64 -1.07 -5.34 9.79
C ILE A 64 -1.06 -5.90 11.22
N ASN A 65 -2.21 -6.35 11.73
CA ASN A 65 -2.30 -6.91 13.08
C ASN A 65 -1.49 -8.20 13.19
N GLY A 66 -1.45 -9.04 12.15
CA GLY A 66 -0.57 -10.22 12.12
C GLY A 66 0.90 -9.83 12.28
N TYR A 67 1.37 -8.84 11.51
CA TYR A 67 2.76 -8.40 11.60
C TYR A 67 3.11 -7.79 12.96
N ILE A 68 2.26 -6.90 13.51
CA ILE A 68 2.43 -6.31 14.85
C ILE A 68 2.45 -7.38 15.93
N ASN A 69 1.58 -8.37 15.82
CA ASN A 69 1.53 -9.48 16.76
C ASN A 69 2.76 -10.39 16.64
N GLY A 70 3.48 -10.38 15.52
CA GLY A 70 4.74 -11.10 15.35
C GLY A 70 4.70 -12.26 14.37
N THR A 71 3.72 -12.29 13.48
CA THR A 71 3.56 -13.33 12.45
C THR A 71 4.54 -13.08 11.29
N ARG A 72 5.78 -13.59 11.41
CA ARG A 72 6.88 -13.28 10.47
C ARG A 72 6.96 -14.15 9.19
N LYS A 73 6.27 -15.30 9.14
CA LYS A 73 6.38 -16.24 8.00
C LYS A 73 5.14 -16.24 7.08
N LYS A 74 3.99 -15.74 7.56
CA LYS A 74 2.74 -15.75 6.79
C LYS A 74 2.74 -14.70 5.67
N TYR A 75 3.15 -13.48 6.00
CA TYR A 75 3.24 -12.35 5.09
C TYR A 75 4.70 -11.99 4.83
N ILE A 76 4.95 -11.27 3.74
CA ILE A 76 6.27 -10.70 3.44
C ILE A 76 6.62 -9.63 4.49
N ASP A 77 7.92 -9.37 4.68
CA ASP A 77 8.35 -8.31 5.58
C ASP A 77 7.96 -6.92 5.04
N VAL A 78 7.60 -5.99 5.95
CA VAL A 78 7.10 -4.66 5.59
C VAL A 78 8.12 -3.87 4.76
N LEU A 79 9.41 -3.95 5.13
CA LEU A 79 10.46 -3.22 4.41
C LEU A 79 10.72 -3.83 3.03
N GLN A 80 10.64 -5.15 2.92
CA GLN A 80 10.78 -5.84 1.64
C GLN A 80 9.62 -5.49 0.69
N TYR A 81 8.37 -5.45 1.20
CA TYR A 81 7.22 -5.01 0.41
C TYR A 81 7.37 -3.57 -0.07
N LEU A 82 7.80 -2.66 0.82
CA LEU A 82 8.07 -1.27 0.46
C LEU A 82 9.16 -1.14 -0.61
N ALA A 83 10.26 -1.89 -0.47
CA ALA A 83 11.33 -1.89 -1.46
C ALA A 83 10.83 -2.32 -2.84
N ILE A 84 10.05 -3.41 -2.92
CA ILE A 84 9.44 -3.87 -4.18
C ILE A 84 8.48 -2.81 -4.76
N ALA A 85 7.68 -2.17 -3.91
CA ALA A 85 6.77 -1.11 -4.38
C ALA A 85 7.56 0.07 -4.97
N LEU A 86 8.62 0.52 -4.29
CA LEU A 86 9.47 1.62 -4.77
C LEU A 86 10.22 1.27 -6.05
N THR A 87 10.69 0.03 -6.20
CA THR A 87 11.33 -0.39 -7.45
C THR A 87 10.33 -0.42 -8.60
N LEU A 88 9.12 -0.92 -8.38
CA LEU A 88 8.07 -0.91 -9.39
C LEU A 88 7.65 0.50 -9.80
N VAL A 89 7.49 1.41 -8.82
CA VAL A 89 7.20 2.82 -9.09
C VAL A 89 8.37 3.49 -9.83
N GLY A 90 9.62 3.23 -9.43
CA GLY A 90 10.80 3.76 -10.11
C GLY A 90 10.89 3.28 -11.56
N ILE A 91 10.64 2.00 -11.80
CA ILE A 91 10.57 1.43 -13.15
C ILE A 91 9.42 2.06 -13.94
N GLN A 92 8.23 2.21 -13.33
CA GLN A 92 7.08 2.84 -13.97
C GLN A 92 7.41 4.26 -14.40
N VAL A 93 7.96 5.09 -13.50
CA VAL A 93 8.36 6.47 -13.80
C VAL A 93 9.44 6.50 -14.88
N PHE A 94 10.42 5.60 -14.83
CA PHE A 94 11.44 5.49 -15.86
C PHE A 94 10.84 5.15 -17.24
N LEU A 95 9.89 4.20 -17.30
CA LEU A 95 9.22 3.83 -18.55
C LEU A 95 8.35 4.97 -19.09
N MET A 96 7.57 5.63 -18.22
CA MET A 96 6.79 6.81 -18.61
C MET A 96 7.70 7.92 -19.16
N ASN A 97 8.81 8.20 -18.45
CA ASN A 97 9.75 9.24 -18.84
C ASN A 97 10.62 8.87 -20.06
N SER A 98 10.68 7.60 -20.48
CA SER A 98 11.52 7.19 -21.61
C SER A 98 10.72 6.94 -22.88
N PHE A 99 9.47 6.48 -22.75
CA PHE A 99 8.68 6.04 -23.90
C PHE A 99 7.43 6.89 -24.14
N PHE A 100 6.90 7.56 -23.12
CA PHE A 100 5.57 8.20 -23.19
C PHE A 100 5.59 9.70 -22.94
N ASN A 101 6.76 10.37 -22.94
CA ASN A 101 6.88 11.79 -22.61
C ASN A 101 5.89 12.69 -23.36
N GLU A 102 5.78 12.51 -24.68
CA GLU A 102 4.94 13.35 -25.53
C GLU A 102 3.44 13.15 -25.26
N GLU A 103 3.00 11.90 -25.04
CA GLU A 103 1.61 11.57 -24.70
C GLU A 103 1.25 12.03 -23.28
N LEU A 104 2.23 11.98 -22.37
CA LEU A 104 2.08 12.40 -20.98
C LEU A 104 1.90 13.92 -20.90
N GLU A 105 2.76 14.70 -21.57
CA GLU A 105 2.66 16.17 -21.63
C GLU A 105 1.30 16.61 -22.21
N SER A 106 0.88 16.00 -23.33
CA SER A 106 -0.42 16.27 -23.95
C SER A 106 -1.59 15.99 -22.99
N SER A 107 -1.54 14.87 -22.26
CA SER A 107 -2.56 14.51 -21.27
C SER A 107 -2.60 15.48 -20.08
N PHE A 108 -1.43 15.94 -19.63
CA PHE A 108 -1.32 16.94 -18.56
C PHE A 108 -1.82 18.32 -18.99
N ASP A 109 -1.58 18.72 -20.23
CA ASP A 109 -2.07 20.00 -20.78
C ASP A 109 -3.58 19.98 -20.98
N LEU A 110 -4.15 18.85 -21.42
CA LEU A 110 -5.60 18.66 -21.42
C LEU A 110 -6.18 18.75 -20.00
N LEU A 111 -5.58 18.09 -19.00
CA LEU A 111 -6.04 18.16 -17.61
C LEU A 111 -5.99 19.60 -17.06
N LYS A 112 -4.91 20.33 -17.34
CA LYS A 112 -4.79 21.75 -16.96
C LYS A 112 -5.83 22.63 -17.64
N SER A 113 -6.23 22.33 -18.88
CA SER A 113 -7.30 23.06 -19.57
C SER A 113 -8.68 22.85 -18.93
N PHE A 114 -8.88 21.74 -18.20
CA PHE A 114 -10.09 21.50 -17.40
C PHE A 114 -10.03 22.15 -16.01
N GLU A 115 -8.83 22.43 -15.49
CA GLU A 115 -8.62 23.03 -14.16
C GLU A 115 -8.58 24.57 -14.22
N SER A 116 -8.38 25.16 -15.40
CA SER A 116 -8.31 26.61 -15.60
C SER A 116 -9.66 27.33 -15.62
N ASP A 117 -10.65 26.89 -14.84
CA ASP A 117 -11.75 27.77 -14.42
C ASP A 117 -11.39 28.38 -13.05
N PRO A 118 -10.60 29.48 -12.99
CA PRO A 118 -10.53 30.26 -11.78
C PRO A 118 -11.87 30.98 -11.61
N LEU A 119 -12.41 30.86 -10.40
CA LEU A 119 -13.39 31.79 -9.85
C LEU A 119 -12.82 33.21 -9.90
N GLU A 120 -12.96 33.90 -11.02
CA GLU A 120 -12.79 35.34 -11.09
C GLU A 120 -13.89 35.93 -11.97
N GLY A 121 -14.79 36.65 -11.32
CA GLY A 121 -16.07 37.02 -11.87
C GLY A 121 -15.98 37.90 -13.10
N SER A 122 -16.77 37.59 -14.12
CA SER A 122 -17.58 38.57 -14.87
C SER A 122 -18.47 37.84 -15.87
N ASN A 123 -19.77 37.90 -15.57
CA ASN A 123 -20.95 37.97 -16.44
C ASN A 123 -20.95 37.24 -17.80
N ASP A 124 -22.02 36.46 -17.98
CA ASP A 124 -22.59 35.98 -19.25
C ASP A 124 -21.82 34.91 -20.03
N LYS A 125 -21.90 33.64 -19.58
CA LYS A 125 -22.26 32.51 -20.46
C LYS A 125 -23.09 31.49 -19.66
N LYS A 126 -24.29 31.17 -20.15
CA LYS A 126 -25.18 30.17 -19.52
C LYS A 126 -24.58 28.77 -19.69
N ASN A 127 -24.38 28.07 -18.57
CA ASN A 127 -23.87 26.71 -18.53
C ASN A 127 -24.98 25.71 -18.93
N PRO A 128 -24.72 24.70 -19.78
CA PRO A 128 -25.73 23.74 -20.24
C PRO A 128 -26.25 22.79 -19.16
N PHE A 129 -25.65 22.79 -17.98
CA PHE A 129 -25.94 21.87 -16.88
C PHE A 129 -26.29 22.58 -15.57
N GLN A 130 -26.78 23.82 -15.63
CA GLN A 130 -27.24 24.52 -14.43
C GLN A 130 -28.53 23.87 -13.89
N PHE A 131 -28.39 23.06 -12.84
CA PHE A 131 -29.52 22.56 -12.07
C PHE A 131 -29.98 23.67 -11.11
N ASP A 132 -31.20 24.18 -11.30
CA ASP A 132 -31.72 25.33 -10.56
C ASP A 132 -32.33 24.88 -9.22
N ILE A 133 -31.57 25.04 -8.14
CA ILE A 133 -31.96 24.70 -6.76
C ILE A 133 -33.14 25.56 -6.26
N ASN A 134 -33.41 26.71 -6.90
CA ASN A 134 -34.53 27.57 -6.51
C ASN A 134 -35.90 26.94 -6.83
N SER A 135 -35.95 25.88 -7.64
CA SER A 135 -37.19 25.12 -7.90
C SER A 135 -37.73 24.35 -6.68
N PHE A 136 -36.95 24.22 -5.60
CA PHE A 136 -37.40 23.55 -4.36
C PHE A 136 -37.98 24.50 -3.31
N ASN A 137 -37.88 25.83 -3.49
CA ASN A 137 -38.34 26.81 -2.48
C ASN A 137 -39.72 27.41 -2.77
N GLU A 138 -40.39 27.03 -3.86
CA GLU A 138 -41.79 27.44 -4.14
C GLU A 138 -42.85 26.45 -3.61
N ILE A 139 -42.45 25.45 -2.81
CA ILE A 139 -43.38 24.51 -2.16
C ILE A 139 -43.28 24.66 -0.64
N ASN A 140 -43.59 25.86 -0.12
CA ASN A 140 -44.17 26.08 1.21
C ASN A 140 -44.66 27.51 1.39
#